data_AF-A0A0F9A6A2-F1
#
_entry.id   AF-A0A0F9A6A2-F1
#
_cell.length_a   1.000
_cell.length_b   1.000
_cell.length_c   1.000
_cell.angle_alpha   90.00
_cell.angle_beta   90.00
_cell.angle_gamma   90.00
#
_symmetry.space_group_name_H-M   'P 1'
#
loop_
_entity.id
_entity.type
_entity.pdbx_description
1 polymer ?
#
loop_
_entity_poly.entity_id
_entity_poly.type
_entity_poly.pdbx_seq_one_letter_code
_entity_poly.pdbx_strand_id
1 'polypeptide(L)'
;AIKQALRRRLIAIYARRQMVLESGLRGKITRSDISTQIMKYQEQMRAIVKDLLAVKKVVIDYTEADTYILQLKQKLKKRPKFDEEITNWALDAIETEEDAVLSDANMRDEDQKVKFVPSTDVSAIWDFPLRKGNDENGAVTILEAPFRDLDNSIPRGMYCIGHDPYAIDKSSTSGSIGAALVIKRTNNFSPTLNHCIVASYIGRPNNQDEYNRNLFMLAEYYGCKIGFENDRGDTIGYGKRFKLLHYLEEEFEMLDKRELQSRRVNRPYGMHMTEARKNQGEIYIRDWLNEAVRFEEGEATMLRLNTILDPALLQELIKFNRDGNFDRVMALMIAMYYLKELHNAQVAPRRKSAHADFFSRDLFI
;
A
#
# COMPACT_ATOMS: atom_id res chain seq x y z
N ALA A 1 5.45 7.24 -20.72
CA ALA A 1 6.58 6.46 -20.15
C ALA A 1 6.18 5.65 -18.90
N ILE A 2 5.67 6.28 -17.84
CA ILE A 2 5.36 5.61 -16.55
C ILE A 2 4.41 4.41 -16.69
N LYS A 3 3.30 4.54 -17.43
CA LYS A 3 2.37 3.41 -17.69
C LYS A 3 3.06 2.20 -18.32
N GLN A 4 4.09 2.41 -19.15
CA GLN A 4 4.88 1.32 -19.74
C GLN A 4 5.80 0.68 -18.70
N ALA A 5 6.39 1.47 -17.78
CA ALA A 5 7.18 0.94 -16.67
C ALA A 5 6.32 0.12 -15.69
N LEU A 6 5.12 0.59 -15.35
CA LEU A 6 4.14 -0.14 -14.53
C LEU A 6 3.74 -1.46 -15.17
N ARG A 7 3.45 -1.47 -16.49
CA ARG A 7 3.17 -2.72 -17.23
C ARG A 7 4.33 -3.71 -17.18
N ARG A 8 5.58 -3.25 -17.35
CA ARG A 8 6.78 -4.09 -17.22
C ARG A 8 6.95 -4.66 -15.81
N ARG A 9 6.58 -3.89 -14.78
CA ARG A 9 6.58 -4.37 -13.40
C ARG A 9 5.49 -5.43 -13.19
N LEU A 10 4.28 -5.18 -13.65
CA LEU A 10 3.14 -6.09 -13.51
C LEU A 10 3.40 -7.44 -14.19
N ILE A 11 3.91 -7.45 -15.42
CA ILE A 11 4.25 -8.70 -16.12
C ILE A 11 5.36 -9.48 -15.40
N ALA A 12 6.34 -8.80 -14.79
CA ALA A 12 7.38 -9.48 -14.01
C ALA A 12 6.80 -10.16 -12.76
N ILE A 13 5.83 -9.55 -12.08
CA ILE A 13 5.12 -10.15 -10.95
C ILE A 13 4.33 -11.39 -11.39
N TYR A 14 3.57 -11.30 -12.49
CA TYR A 14 2.84 -12.44 -13.02
C TYR A 14 3.75 -13.58 -13.49
N ALA A 15 4.86 -13.25 -14.15
CA ALA A 15 5.85 -14.24 -14.56
C ALA A 15 6.40 -15.00 -13.34
N ARG A 16 6.79 -14.29 -12.28
CA ARG A 16 7.25 -14.89 -11.02
C ARG A 16 6.19 -15.79 -10.40
N ARG A 17 4.96 -15.30 -10.24
CA ARG A 17 3.84 -16.07 -9.67
C ARG A 17 3.52 -17.33 -10.47
N GLN A 18 3.57 -17.26 -11.80
CA GLN A 18 3.39 -18.43 -12.66
C GLN A 18 4.55 -19.42 -12.52
N MET A 19 5.79 -18.95 -12.44
CA MET A 19 6.97 -19.81 -12.27
C MET A 19 6.97 -20.56 -10.94
N VAL A 20 6.48 -19.95 -9.86
CA VAL A 20 6.26 -20.60 -8.55
C VAL A 20 5.25 -21.76 -8.66
N LEU A 21 4.20 -21.59 -9.48
CA LEU A 21 3.21 -22.64 -9.71
C LEU A 21 3.78 -23.77 -10.58
N GLU A 22 4.58 -23.42 -11.60
CA GLU A 22 5.24 -24.38 -12.50
C GLU A 22 6.29 -25.23 -11.79
N SER A 23 6.98 -24.70 -10.77
CA SER A 23 8.01 -25.41 -10.01
C SER A 23 7.47 -26.41 -8.98
N GLY A 24 6.17 -26.40 -8.71
CA GLY A 24 5.56 -27.28 -7.70
C GLY A 24 5.86 -26.89 -6.25
N LEU A 25 6.39 -25.70 -6.02
CA LEU A 25 6.77 -25.19 -4.68
C LEU A 25 5.56 -24.87 -3.78
N ARG A 26 4.32 -24.95 -4.31
CA ARG A 26 3.09 -24.88 -3.51
C ARG A 26 2.58 -26.27 -3.17
N GLY A 27 2.66 -26.65 -1.89
CA GLY A 27 2.00 -27.84 -1.36
C GLY A 27 0.45 -27.76 -1.40
N LYS A 28 -0.19 -28.91 -1.17
CA LYS A 28 -1.65 -29.15 -0.95
C LYS A 28 -2.68 -28.55 -1.92
N ILE A 29 -2.32 -27.87 -3.00
CA ILE A 29 -3.28 -27.43 -4.03
C ILE A 29 -3.52 -28.57 -5.04
N THR A 30 -4.77 -28.78 -5.47
CA THR A 30 -5.08 -29.80 -6.49
C THR A 30 -4.40 -29.45 -7.82
N ARG A 31 -4.02 -30.46 -8.60
CA ARG A 31 -3.38 -30.23 -9.92
C ARG A 31 -4.25 -29.41 -10.87
N SER A 32 -5.58 -29.54 -10.80
CA SER A 32 -6.51 -28.79 -11.66
C SER A 32 -6.52 -27.29 -11.35
N ASP A 33 -6.44 -26.91 -10.08
CA ASP A 33 -6.45 -25.50 -9.68
C ASP A 33 -5.14 -24.81 -10.07
N ILE A 34 -4.01 -25.53 -9.95
CA ILE A 34 -2.69 -25.06 -10.38
C ILE A 34 -2.69 -24.79 -11.89
N SER A 35 -3.20 -25.72 -12.71
CA SER A 35 -3.28 -25.55 -14.17
C SER A 35 -4.14 -24.36 -14.56
N THR A 36 -5.30 -24.18 -13.92
CA THR A 36 -6.19 -23.03 -14.16
C THR A 36 -5.47 -21.71 -13.85
N GLN A 37 -4.74 -21.66 -12.74
CA GLN A 37 -4.03 -20.44 -12.32
C GLN A 37 -2.82 -20.12 -13.22
N ILE A 38 -2.11 -21.14 -13.71
CA ILE A 38 -1.04 -20.99 -14.70
C ILE A 38 -1.60 -20.38 -15.99
N MET A 39 -2.75 -20.88 -16.47
CA MET A 39 -3.41 -20.35 -17.66
C MET A 39 -3.87 -18.90 -17.45
N LYS A 40 -4.46 -18.58 -16.28
CA LYS A 40 -4.85 -17.21 -15.91
C LYS A 40 -3.65 -16.25 -16.01
N TYR A 41 -2.51 -16.58 -15.41
CA TYR A 41 -1.33 -15.73 -15.50
C TYR A 41 -0.79 -15.62 -16.92
N GLN A 42 -0.82 -16.70 -17.71
CA GLN A 42 -0.40 -16.65 -19.12
C GLN A 42 -1.24 -15.63 -19.91
N GLU A 43 -2.57 -15.69 -19.78
CA GLU A 43 -3.48 -14.76 -20.46
C GLU A 43 -3.28 -13.31 -20.01
N GLN A 44 -3.14 -13.09 -18.70
CA GLN A 44 -2.86 -11.76 -18.15
C GLN A 44 -1.55 -11.19 -18.67
N MET A 45 -0.49 -12.00 -18.73
CA MET A 45 0.79 -11.57 -19.30
C MET A 45 0.67 -11.28 -20.80
N ARG A 46 -0.02 -12.13 -21.58
CA ARG A 46 -0.24 -11.90 -23.02
C ARG A 46 -0.95 -10.57 -23.26
N ALA A 47 -1.99 -10.25 -22.48
CA ALA A 47 -2.70 -8.98 -22.58
C ALA A 47 -1.77 -7.78 -22.33
N ILE A 48 -0.92 -7.86 -21.31
CA ILE A 48 0.07 -6.82 -21.00
C ILE A 48 1.12 -6.69 -22.11
N VAL A 49 1.61 -7.81 -22.65
CA VAL A 49 2.59 -7.77 -23.75
C VAL A 49 2.01 -7.13 -25.00
N LYS A 50 0.75 -7.46 -25.34
CA LYS A 50 0.05 -6.82 -26.44
C LYS A 50 0.01 -5.30 -26.24
N ASP A 51 -0.37 -4.82 -25.06
CA ASP A 51 -0.34 -3.39 -24.72
C ASP A 51 1.07 -2.77 -24.78
N LEU A 52 2.10 -3.50 -24.35
CA LEU A 52 3.50 -3.03 -24.35
C LEU A 52 4.03 -2.88 -25.77
N LEU A 53 3.72 -3.83 -26.65
CA LEU A 53 4.23 -3.89 -28.01
C LEU A 53 3.34 -3.13 -29.00
N ALA A 54 2.06 -2.90 -28.70
CA ALA A 54 1.11 -2.20 -29.58
C ALA A 54 1.55 -0.77 -29.92
N VAL A 55 2.38 -0.16 -29.07
CA VAL A 55 3.02 1.14 -29.33
C VAL A 55 3.97 1.08 -30.54
N LYS A 56 4.50 -0.10 -30.87
CA LYS A 56 5.46 -0.32 -31.96
C LYS A 56 4.89 -1.04 -33.18
N LYS A 57 3.79 -1.80 -33.02
CA LYS A 57 3.16 -2.60 -34.09
C LYS A 57 1.63 -2.59 -33.94
N VAL A 58 0.92 -2.62 -35.06
CA VAL A 58 -0.56 -2.55 -35.11
C VAL A 58 -1.24 -3.85 -34.67
N VAL A 59 -0.64 -5.01 -34.96
CA VAL A 59 -1.17 -6.33 -34.57
C VAL A 59 -0.05 -7.20 -34.02
N ILE A 60 -0.26 -7.76 -32.82
CA ILE A 60 0.65 -8.69 -32.16
C ILE A 60 -0.09 -10.00 -31.95
N ASP A 61 0.43 -11.06 -32.56
CA ASP A 61 -0.06 -12.41 -32.37
C ASP A 61 0.36 -12.99 -31.01
N TYR A 62 -0.35 -14.01 -30.53
CA TYR A 62 -0.02 -14.73 -29.31
C TYR A 62 1.39 -15.33 -29.35
N THR A 63 1.86 -15.77 -30.52
CA THR A 63 3.22 -16.33 -30.66
C THR A 63 4.31 -15.32 -30.31
N GLU A 64 4.17 -14.07 -30.77
CA GLU A 64 5.11 -12.99 -30.42
C GLU A 64 5.03 -12.65 -28.93
N ALA A 65 3.82 -12.63 -28.36
CA ALA A 65 3.62 -12.36 -26.94
C ALA A 65 4.25 -13.45 -26.05
N ASP A 66 4.07 -14.72 -26.41
CA ASP A 66 4.65 -15.86 -25.69
C ASP A 66 6.18 -15.87 -25.79
N THR A 67 6.74 -15.50 -26.95
CA THR A 67 8.19 -15.35 -27.13
C THR A 67 8.75 -14.29 -26.19
N TYR A 68 8.08 -13.14 -26.06
CA TYR A 68 8.47 -12.09 -25.12
C TYR A 68 8.42 -12.58 -23.67
N ILE A 69 7.35 -13.28 -23.28
CA ILE A 69 7.17 -13.85 -21.94
C ILE A 69 8.29 -14.85 -21.64
N LEU A 70 8.62 -15.73 -22.58
CA LEU A 70 9.70 -16.71 -22.44
C LEU A 70 11.05 -16.02 -22.22
N GLN A 71 11.38 -15.01 -23.03
CA GLN A 71 12.61 -14.23 -22.86
C GLN A 71 12.65 -13.49 -21.51
N LEU A 72 11.51 -12.95 -21.07
CA LEU A 72 11.39 -12.31 -19.76
C LEU A 72 11.65 -13.31 -18.63
N LYS A 73 11.00 -14.48 -18.65
CA LYS A 73 11.22 -15.56 -17.67
C LYS A 73 12.69 -15.98 -17.64
N GLN A 74 13.32 -16.17 -18.79
CA GLN A 74 14.75 -16.48 -18.88
C GLN A 74 15.64 -15.39 -18.27
N LYS A 75 15.32 -14.11 -18.49
CA LYS A 75 16.05 -13.00 -17.86
C LYS A 75 15.86 -12.97 -16.36
N LEU A 76 14.65 -13.26 -15.87
CA LEU A 76 14.38 -13.37 -14.43
C LEU A 76 15.19 -14.52 -13.81
N LYS A 77 15.22 -15.70 -14.46
CA LYS A 77 16.04 -16.86 -14.01
C LYS A 77 17.54 -16.57 -13.85
N LYS A 78 18.06 -15.64 -14.66
CA LYS A 78 19.49 -15.28 -14.65
C LYS A 78 19.85 -14.23 -13.59
N ARG A 79 18.87 -13.68 -12.86
CA ARG A 79 19.17 -12.74 -11.79
C ARG A 79 19.82 -13.49 -10.62
N PRO A 80 20.87 -12.92 -10.00
CA PRO A 80 21.38 -13.46 -8.76
C PRO A 80 20.22 -13.55 -7.74
N LYS A 81 20.18 -14.65 -6.97
CA LYS A 81 19.14 -14.94 -5.96
C LYS A 81 17.72 -15.16 -6.49
N PHE A 82 17.58 -15.59 -7.75
CA PHE A 82 16.27 -15.88 -8.32
C PHE A 82 15.48 -16.95 -7.54
N ASP A 83 16.12 -18.03 -7.09
CA ASP A 83 15.43 -19.12 -6.36
C ASP A 83 15.00 -18.70 -4.94
N GLU A 84 15.79 -17.82 -4.30
CA GLU A 84 15.43 -17.12 -3.06
C GLU A 84 14.24 -16.17 -3.34
N GLU A 85 14.31 -15.28 -4.34
CA GLU A 85 13.20 -14.43 -4.81
C GLU A 85 11.92 -15.19 -5.26
N ILE A 86 11.96 -16.51 -5.48
CA ILE A 86 10.79 -17.33 -5.86
C ILE A 86 10.15 -17.97 -4.64
N THR A 87 10.96 -18.46 -3.70
CA THR A 87 10.46 -19.34 -2.61
C THR A 87 10.33 -18.65 -1.27
N ASN A 88 11.11 -17.61 -1.01
CA ASN A 88 11.06 -16.82 0.20
C ASN A 88 11.45 -15.40 -0.21
N TRP A 89 10.51 -14.44 -0.25
CA TRP A 89 10.81 -13.05 -0.62
C TRP A 89 11.66 -12.33 0.45
N ALA A 90 12.89 -12.81 0.62
CA ALA A 90 13.96 -12.21 1.37
C ALA A 90 14.43 -10.96 0.61
N LEU A 91 14.13 -9.80 1.19
CA LEU A 91 15.17 -8.80 1.40
C LEU A 91 16.31 -9.52 2.10
N ASP A 92 17.51 -9.51 1.55
CA ASP A 92 18.63 -10.13 2.25
C ASP A 92 19.07 -9.32 3.47
N ALA A 93 19.24 -10.09 4.55
CA ALA A 93 20.20 -9.91 5.64
C ALA A 93 19.93 -8.80 6.65
N ILE A 94 19.03 -9.09 7.61
CA ILE A 94 19.48 -9.31 8.99
C ILE A 94 18.81 -10.59 9.50
N GLU A 95 19.63 -11.55 9.91
CA GLU A 95 19.21 -12.82 10.49
C GLU A 95 18.52 -12.64 11.85
N THR A 96 17.71 -13.65 12.17
CA THR A 96 17.09 -14.00 13.45
C THR A 96 15.77 -13.31 13.83
N GLU A 97 14.73 -14.16 13.82
CA GLU A 97 13.36 -14.00 14.35
C GLU A 97 12.32 -13.32 13.43
N GLU A 98 11.33 -14.14 13.02
CA GLU A 98 9.96 -13.83 12.56
C GLU A 98 9.68 -12.80 11.43
N ASP A 99 10.66 -12.09 10.90
CA ASP A 99 10.37 -10.88 10.12
C ASP A 99 10.58 -11.03 8.60
N ALA A 100 9.57 -11.60 7.93
CA ALA A 100 9.05 -11.20 6.61
C ALA A 100 8.14 -12.31 6.07
N VAL A 101 6.83 -12.20 6.31
CA VAL A 101 5.85 -13.08 5.68
C VAL A 101 4.82 -12.22 4.98
N LEU A 102 4.79 -12.32 3.65
CA LEU A 102 3.62 -11.93 2.88
C LEU A 102 2.53 -12.96 3.15
N SER A 103 1.94 -12.87 4.34
CA SER A 103 0.81 -13.68 4.75
C SER A 103 -0.42 -12.83 4.92
N ASP A 104 -1.52 -13.40 4.48
CA ASP A 104 -2.83 -12.92 4.85
C ASP A 104 -2.99 -13.18 6.35
N ALA A 105 -3.39 -12.18 7.12
CA ALA A 105 -3.48 -12.32 8.57
C ALA A 105 -4.77 -11.73 9.13
N ASN A 106 -5.24 -12.38 10.19
CA ASN A 106 -6.13 -11.75 11.16
C ASN A 106 -5.24 -11.10 12.22
N MET A 107 -5.41 -9.81 12.47
CA MET A 107 -4.79 -9.18 13.63
C MET A 107 -5.52 -9.61 14.89
N ARG A 108 -4.77 -10.15 15.84
CA ARG A 108 -5.29 -10.58 17.14
C ARG A 108 -4.77 -9.66 18.22
N ASP A 109 -5.67 -9.33 19.13
CA ASP A 109 -5.35 -8.69 20.41
C ASP A 109 -5.21 -9.82 21.42
N GLU A 110 -3.97 -10.27 21.63
CA GLU A 110 -3.62 -11.22 22.67
C GLU A 110 -2.66 -10.49 23.63
N ASP A 111 -3.05 -10.38 24.90
CA ASP A 111 -2.26 -9.79 25.99
C ASP A 111 -1.75 -8.34 25.77
N GLN A 112 -2.61 -7.44 25.26
CA GLN A 112 -2.32 -6.00 25.08
C GLN A 112 -1.20 -5.68 24.08
N LYS A 113 -0.87 -6.61 23.17
CA LYS A 113 0.03 -6.34 22.04
C LYS A 113 -0.55 -6.94 20.77
N VAL A 114 -0.77 -6.10 19.76
CA VAL A 114 -1.19 -6.58 18.43
C VAL A 114 -0.10 -7.45 17.82
N LYS A 115 -0.46 -8.68 17.46
CA LYS A 115 0.40 -9.61 16.73
C LYS A 115 -0.15 -9.91 15.34
N PHE A 116 0.76 -10.09 14.40
CA PHE A 116 0.46 -10.58 13.07
C PHE A 116 0.47 -12.11 13.07
N VAL A 117 -0.68 -12.73 12.78
CA VAL A 117 -0.81 -14.19 12.73
C VAL A 117 -1.22 -14.59 11.31
N PRO A 118 -0.34 -15.25 10.54
CA PRO A 118 -0.68 -15.82 9.24
C PRO A 118 -1.96 -16.68 9.36
N SER A 119 -2.93 -16.43 8.49
CA SER A 119 -4.24 -17.07 8.47
C SER A 119 -4.55 -17.59 7.08
N THR A 120 -5.11 -18.79 7.01
CA THR A 120 -5.67 -19.36 5.77
C THR A 120 -7.14 -18.96 5.55
N ASP A 121 -7.76 -18.32 6.53
CA ASP A 121 -9.21 -18.03 6.54
C ASP A 121 -9.55 -16.72 5.84
N VAL A 122 -8.55 -15.87 5.64
CA VAL A 122 -8.66 -14.60 4.92
C VAL A 122 -7.73 -14.61 3.73
N SER A 123 -8.06 -13.86 2.69
CA SER A 123 -7.25 -13.81 1.47
C SER A 123 -7.14 -12.39 0.95
N ALA A 124 -5.92 -11.95 0.64
CA ALA A 124 -5.71 -10.65 0.03
C ALA A 124 -6.32 -10.56 -1.36
N ILE A 125 -6.89 -9.38 -1.66
CA ILE A 125 -7.53 -9.10 -2.95
C ILE A 125 -6.45 -8.69 -3.95
N TRP A 126 -6.08 -9.60 -4.86
CA TRP A 126 -5.06 -9.37 -5.89
C TRP A 126 -5.62 -9.01 -7.28
N ASP A 127 -6.94 -9.09 -7.45
CA ASP A 127 -7.61 -8.89 -8.74
C ASP A 127 -8.19 -7.47 -8.86
N PHE A 128 -8.09 -6.90 -10.07
CA PHE A 128 -8.71 -5.63 -10.43
C PHE A 128 -9.25 -5.65 -11.89
N PRO A 129 -10.52 -5.28 -12.14
CA PRO A 129 -11.55 -4.96 -11.16
C PRO A 129 -11.97 -6.20 -10.37
N LEU A 130 -12.49 -5.98 -9.15
CA LEU A 130 -13.10 -7.06 -8.38
C LEU A 130 -14.39 -7.51 -9.08
N ARG A 131 -14.50 -8.81 -9.38
CA ARG A 131 -15.69 -9.36 -10.04
C ARG A 131 -16.80 -9.57 -9.02
N LYS A 132 -18.05 -9.40 -9.46
CA LYS A 132 -19.22 -9.70 -8.64
C LYS A 132 -19.20 -11.18 -8.21
N GLY A 133 -19.36 -11.44 -6.92
CA GLY A 133 -19.35 -12.79 -6.34
C GLY A 133 -17.98 -13.27 -5.86
N ASN A 134 -16.91 -12.48 -6.05
CA ASN A 134 -15.64 -12.74 -5.36
C ASN A 134 -15.77 -12.42 -3.86
N ASP A 135 -14.96 -13.08 -3.03
CA ASP A 135 -14.80 -12.69 -1.63
C ASP A 135 -14.19 -11.29 -1.54
N GLU A 136 -14.89 -10.41 -0.84
CA GLU A 136 -14.51 -9.02 -0.62
C GLU A 136 -13.99 -8.76 0.79
N ASN A 137 -14.00 -9.74 1.71
CA ASN A 137 -13.53 -9.56 3.09
C ASN A 137 -12.10 -9.00 3.15
N GLY A 138 -11.24 -9.54 2.29
CA GLY A 138 -9.86 -9.12 2.17
C GLY A 138 -8.98 -9.54 3.36
N ALA A 139 -7.73 -9.11 3.34
CA ALA A 139 -6.76 -9.43 4.38
C ALA A 139 -5.74 -8.30 4.57
N VAL A 140 -5.13 -8.25 5.75
CA VAL A 140 -3.90 -7.49 5.94
C VAL A 140 -2.76 -8.25 5.26
N THR A 141 -2.01 -7.56 4.41
CA THR A 141 -0.78 -8.05 3.80
C THR A 141 0.39 -7.26 4.35
N ILE A 142 1.41 -7.95 4.85
CA ILE A 142 2.66 -7.35 5.30
C ILE A 142 3.79 -7.68 4.31
N LEU A 143 4.52 -6.66 3.89
CA LEU A 143 5.78 -6.81 3.15
C LEU A 143 6.97 -6.76 4.10
N GLU A 144 6.97 -5.80 5.02
CA GLU A 144 8.04 -5.63 6.01
C GLU A 144 7.40 -5.37 7.37
N ALA A 145 7.79 -6.16 8.36
CA ALA A 145 7.39 -5.93 9.74
C ALA A 145 7.87 -4.55 10.24
N PRO A 146 7.21 -3.96 11.24
CA PRO A 146 7.69 -2.72 11.84
C PRO A 146 9.06 -2.95 12.46
N PHE A 147 10.00 -2.05 12.18
CA PHE A 147 11.28 -2.02 12.86
C PHE A 147 11.06 -1.80 14.36
N ARG A 148 11.69 -2.65 15.17
CA ARG A 148 11.68 -2.54 16.62
C ARG A 148 13.10 -2.30 17.10
N ASP A 149 13.25 -1.36 18.03
CA ASP A 149 14.52 -1.10 18.68
C ASP A 149 14.85 -2.18 19.72
N LEU A 150 15.99 -2.02 20.42
CA LEU A 150 16.46 -2.94 21.45
C LEU A 150 15.45 -3.10 22.62
N ASP A 151 14.58 -2.11 22.82
CA ASP A 151 13.53 -2.12 23.85
C ASP A 151 12.19 -2.65 23.30
N ASN A 152 12.21 -3.29 22.12
CA ASN A 152 11.05 -3.83 21.42
C ASN A 152 9.99 -2.77 21.09
N SER A 153 10.41 -1.50 21.03
CA SER A 153 9.57 -0.34 20.77
C SER A 153 9.70 0.12 19.32
N ILE A 154 8.61 0.66 18.76
CA ILE A 154 8.61 1.18 17.39
C ILE A 154 8.93 2.68 17.46
N PRO A 155 10.02 3.15 16.84
CA PRO A 155 10.36 4.55 16.87
C PRO A 155 9.25 5.42 16.24
N ARG A 156 8.89 6.49 16.94
CA ARG A 156 7.77 7.35 16.54
C ARG A 156 8.02 7.98 15.18
N GLY A 157 6.98 7.95 14.34
CA GLY A 157 7.01 8.58 13.03
C GLY A 157 7.85 7.82 12.00
N MET A 158 8.18 6.54 12.21
CA MET A 158 8.77 5.72 11.15
C MET A 158 7.76 5.32 10.07
N TYR A 159 6.47 5.23 10.42
CA TYR A 159 5.42 4.77 9.50
C TYR A 159 4.24 5.75 9.48
N CYS A 160 3.43 5.67 8.44
CA CYS A 160 2.15 6.37 8.32
C CYS A 160 1.16 5.55 7.47
N ILE A 161 -0.13 5.68 7.74
CA ILE A 161 -1.19 5.05 6.93
C ILE A 161 -1.91 6.09 6.10
N GLY A 162 -2.07 5.82 4.79
CA GLY A 162 -3.07 6.47 3.96
C GLY A 162 -4.26 5.55 3.73
N HIS A 163 -5.47 6.04 3.97
CA HIS A 163 -6.70 5.25 3.93
C HIS A 163 -7.80 5.91 3.09
N ASP A 164 -8.39 5.14 2.17
CA ASP A 164 -9.62 5.47 1.45
C ASP A 164 -10.80 4.64 1.99
N PRO A 165 -11.76 5.25 2.72
CA PRO A 165 -12.90 4.57 3.29
C PRO A 165 -14.03 4.34 2.28
N TYR A 166 -14.82 3.29 2.50
CA TYR A 166 -16.02 2.99 1.72
C TYR A 166 -17.31 3.31 2.50
N ALA A 167 -18.40 3.52 1.76
CA ALA A 167 -19.74 3.71 2.33
C ALA A 167 -20.50 2.38 2.48
N ILE A 168 -21.36 2.30 3.50
CA ILE A 168 -22.16 1.10 3.82
C ILE A 168 -23.32 0.89 2.83
N ASP A 169 -23.82 1.93 2.17
CA ASP A 169 -25.04 1.83 1.34
C ASP A 169 -24.93 0.74 0.28
N LYS A 170 -25.74 -0.31 0.45
CA LYS A 170 -25.83 -1.50 -0.41
C LYS A 170 -26.46 -1.22 -1.79
N SER A 171 -26.79 0.03 -2.11
CA SER A 171 -27.52 0.43 -3.31
C SER A 171 -26.64 0.81 -4.51
N SER A 172 -25.32 0.93 -4.35
CA SER A 172 -24.44 1.26 -5.47
C SER A 172 -23.90 0.01 -6.16
N THR A 173 -24.29 -0.17 -7.42
CA THR A 173 -23.91 -1.23 -8.37
C THR A 173 -22.40 -1.30 -8.69
N SER A 174 -21.55 -0.61 -7.91
CA SER A 174 -20.09 -0.57 -8.02
C SER A 174 -19.49 -0.62 -6.61
N GLY A 175 -19.25 -1.83 -6.09
CA GLY A 175 -18.75 -2.04 -4.73
C GLY A 175 -17.33 -1.50 -4.54
N SER A 176 -17.21 -0.27 -4.03
CA SER A 176 -15.96 0.27 -3.48
C SER A 176 -15.49 -0.57 -2.31
N ILE A 177 -14.19 -0.77 -2.19
CA ILE A 177 -13.56 -1.53 -1.11
C ILE A 177 -12.71 -0.59 -0.27
N GLY A 178 -12.59 -0.87 1.03
CA GLY A 178 -11.70 -0.09 1.87
C GLY A 178 -10.25 -0.39 1.52
N ALA A 179 -9.45 0.65 1.35
CA ALA A 179 -8.02 0.52 1.08
C ALA A 179 -7.21 1.29 2.11
N ALA A 180 -6.24 0.63 2.73
CA ALA A 180 -5.26 1.25 3.61
C ALA A 180 -3.86 0.80 3.20
N LEU A 181 -2.92 1.76 3.10
CA LEU A 181 -1.53 1.52 2.74
C LEU A 181 -0.61 2.06 3.83
N VAL A 182 0.26 1.22 4.38
CA VAL A 182 1.31 1.61 5.32
C VAL A 182 2.55 1.99 4.53
N ILE A 183 3.04 3.22 4.70
CA ILE A 183 4.29 3.70 4.11
C ILE A 183 5.35 3.83 5.20
N LYS A 184 6.52 3.23 4.97
CA LYS A 184 7.72 3.48 5.78
C LYS A 184 8.38 4.77 5.33
N ARG A 185 8.71 5.65 6.27
CA ARG A 185 9.40 6.93 6.01
C ARG A 185 10.91 6.71 5.92
N THR A 186 11.62 7.60 5.24
CA THR A 186 13.09 7.62 5.33
C THR A 186 13.50 7.78 6.78
N ASN A 187 14.39 6.90 7.21
CA ASN A 187 14.89 6.87 8.55
C ASN A 187 16.31 6.28 8.54
N ASN A 188 17.05 6.51 9.63
CA ASN A 188 18.42 6.03 9.80
C ASN A 188 18.50 4.73 10.62
N PHE A 189 17.36 4.18 11.06
CA PHE A 189 17.30 3.00 11.92
C PHE A 189 17.21 1.71 11.10
N SER A 190 16.41 1.74 10.04
CA SER A 190 16.13 0.61 9.15
C SER A 190 16.25 1.08 7.70
N PRO A 191 17.41 0.83 7.04
CA PRO A 191 17.74 1.40 5.74
C PRO A 191 16.98 0.74 4.56
N THR A 192 16.28 -0.36 4.82
CA THR A 192 15.45 -1.09 3.86
C THR A 192 14.16 -0.32 3.54
N LEU A 193 13.66 -0.44 2.29
CA LEU A 193 12.32 0.00 1.88
C LEU A 193 11.89 1.42 2.34
N ASN A 194 12.84 2.33 2.54
CA ASN A 194 12.57 3.73 2.85
C ASN A 194 11.64 4.35 1.82
N HIS A 195 10.58 5.07 2.22
CA HIS A 195 9.51 5.61 1.37
C HIS A 195 8.72 4.59 0.54
N CYS A 196 8.72 3.31 0.91
CA CYS A 196 7.95 2.27 0.21
C CYS A 196 6.72 1.83 1.00
N ILE A 197 5.76 1.24 0.29
CA ILE A 197 4.63 0.52 0.90
C ILE A 197 5.18 -0.72 1.59
N VAL A 198 4.92 -0.88 2.88
CA VAL A 198 5.39 -2.01 3.70
C VAL A 198 4.26 -2.89 4.22
N ALA A 199 3.02 -2.44 4.13
CA ALA A 199 1.83 -3.24 4.36
C ALA A 199 0.61 -2.61 3.70
N SER A 200 -0.45 -3.40 3.53
CA SER A 200 -1.74 -2.94 3.07
C SER A 200 -2.86 -3.69 3.77
N TYR A 201 -4.02 -3.05 3.90
CA TYR A 201 -5.27 -3.72 4.25
C TYR A 201 -6.34 -3.32 3.23
N ILE A 202 -6.70 -4.28 2.38
CA ILE A 202 -7.68 -4.06 1.32
C ILE A 202 -8.83 -5.03 1.52
N GLY A 203 -10.04 -4.52 1.70
CA GLY A 203 -11.21 -5.35 1.98
C GLY A 203 -12.48 -4.57 2.26
N ARG A 204 -13.59 -5.30 2.30
CA ARG A 204 -14.95 -4.87 2.60
C ARG A 204 -15.61 -6.00 3.40
N PRO A 205 -15.21 -6.20 4.68
CA PRO A 205 -15.83 -7.21 5.53
C PRO A 205 -17.31 -6.91 5.77
N ASN A 206 -18.01 -7.88 6.35
CA ASN A 206 -19.47 -7.85 6.56
C ASN A 206 -19.98 -6.59 7.27
N ASN A 207 -19.16 -5.98 8.12
CA ASN A 207 -19.49 -4.76 8.82
C ASN A 207 -18.31 -3.78 8.84
N GLN A 208 -18.61 -2.48 8.87
CA GLN A 208 -17.59 -1.43 8.84
C GLN A 208 -16.76 -1.36 10.13
N ASP A 209 -17.32 -1.78 11.27
CA ASP A 209 -16.60 -1.81 12.55
C ASP A 209 -15.48 -2.86 12.54
N GLU A 210 -15.65 -3.97 11.84
CA GLU A 210 -14.63 -5.00 11.63
C GLU A 210 -13.49 -4.48 10.75
N TYR A 211 -13.83 -3.77 9.67
CA TYR A 211 -12.82 -3.08 8.86
C TYR A 211 -12.03 -2.08 9.70
N ASN A 212 -12.73 -1.21 10.43
CA ASN A 212 -12.09 -0.19 11.26
C ASN A 212 -11.24 -0.84 12.36
N ARG A 213 -11.71 -1.91 13.01
CA ARG A 213 -10.93 -2.66 14.00
C ARG A 213 -9.59 -3.10 13.41
N ASN A 214 -9.60 -3.71 12.23
CA ASN A 214 -8.38 -4.15 11.54
C ASN A 214 -7.47 -2.97 11.14
N LEU A 215 -8.06 -1.86 10.66
CA LEU A 215 -7.32 -0.64 10.35
C LEU A 215 -6.61 -0.05 11.58
N PHE A 216 -7.29 0.05 12.73
CA PHE A 216 -6.70 0.59 13.95
C PHE A 216 -5.66 -0.36 14.56
N MET A 217 -5.88 -1.68 14.51
CA MET A 217 -4.86 -2.65 14.89
C MET A 217 -3.63 -2.56 13.98
N LEU A 218 -3.80 -2.27 12.69
CA LEU A 218 -2.68 -2.05 11.77
C LEU A 218 -1.88 -0.79 12.14
N ALA A 219 -2.58 0.29 12.51
CA ALA A 219 -1.97 1.52 13.00
C ALA A 219 -1.18 1.28 14.29
N GLU A 220 -1.74 0.51 15.23
CA GLU A 220 -1.08 0.10 16.46
C GLU A 220 0.13 -0.79 16.21
N TYR A 221 -0.01 -1.80 15.34
CA TYR A 221 1.06 -2.72 14.98
C TYR A 221 2.28 -1.98 14.41
N TYR A 222 2.07 -0.95 13.58
CA TYR A 222 3.14 -0.11 13.03
C TYR A 222 3.48 1.13 13.86
N GLY A 223 2.84 1.33 15.02
CA GLY A 223 3.07 2.50 15.88
C GLY A 223 2.86 3.84 15.17
N CYS A 224 1.86 3.94 14.30
CA CYS A 224 1.67 5.08 13.40
C CYS A 224 0.24 5.63 13.42
N LYS A 225 0.05 6.80 12.81
CA LYS A 225 -1.26 7.42 12.65
C LYS A 225 -1.86 7.18 11.26
N ILE A 226 -3.17 7.37 11.18
CA ILE A 226 -4.02 7.16 10.00
C ILE A 226 -4.43 8.51 9.43
N GLY A 227 -3.95 8.80 8.23
CA GLY A 227 -4.51 9.81 7.35
C GLY A 227 -5.59 9.20 6.46
N PHE A 228 -6.74 9.84 6.33
CA PHE A 228 -7.88 9.29 5.58
C PHE A 228 -8.71 10.36 4.86
N GLU A 229 -9.46 9.95 3.83
CA GLU A 229 -10.47 10.81 3.20
C GLU A 229 -11.69 10.96 4.13
N ASN A 230 -11.98 12.18 4.57
CA ASN A 230 -13.01 12.49 5.55
C ASN A 230 -14.34 12.93 4.87
N ASP A 231 -14.80 12.10 3.95
CA ASP A 231 -16.08 12.28 3.25
C ASP A 231 -17.00 11.06 3.35
N ARG A 232 -16.45 9.88 3.68
CA ARG A 232 -17.17 8.61 3.72
C ARG A 232 -16.68 7.73 4.87
N GLY A 233 -17.49 6.73 5.20
CA GLY A 233 -17.22 5.77 6.26
C GLY A 233 -17.35 6.32 7.68
N ASP A 234 -16.98 5.49 8.66
CA ASP A 234 -17.12 5.80 10.10
C ASP A 234 -15.78 5.71 10.87
N THR A 235 -14.67 6.07 10.24
CA THR A 235 -13.33 5.99 10.86
C THR A 235 -13.25 6.87 12.12
N ILE A 236 -13.81 8.09 12.08
CA ILE A 236 -13.83 9.01 13.23
C ILE A 236 -14.76 8.50 14.33
N GLY A 237 -15.97 8.03 13.97
CA GLY A 237 -16.93 7.55 14.96
C GLY A 237 -16.43 6.31 15.68
N TYR A 238 -15.81 5.37 14.98
CA TYR A 238 -15.11 4.24 15.57
C TYR A 238 -14.00 4.71 16.54
N GLY A 239 -13.13 5.62 16.09
CA GLY A 239 -12.07 6.19 16.94
C GLY A 239 -12.60 6.86 18.20
N LYS A 240 -13.76 7.52 18.14
CA LYS A 240 -14.43 8.10 19.32
C LYS A 240 -14.97 7.03 20.27
N ARG A 241 -15.73 6.06 19.75
CA ARG A 241 -16.37 4.99 20.57
C ARG A 241 -15.33 4.18 21.33
N PHE A 242 -14.19 3.89 20.70
CA PHE A 242 -13.15 3.05 21.26
C PHE A 242 -11.96 3.83 21.86
N LYS A 243 -12.04 5.18 21.95
CA LYS A 243 -10.99 6.06 22.50
C LYS A 243 -9.64 5.99 21.75
N LEU A 244 -9.69 5.72 20.45
CA LEU A 244 -8.53 5.56 19.56
C LEU A 244 -8.24 6.82 18.71
N LEU A 245 -8.82 7.98 19.05
CA LEU A 245 -8.61 9.24 18.31
C LEU A 245 -7.14 9.65 18.16
N HIS A 246 -6.27 9.22 19.08
CA HIS A 246 -4.83 9.51 19.02
C HIS A 246 -4.11 8.80 17.87
N TYR A 247 -4.72 7.79 17.26
CA TYR A 247 -4.25 7.15 16.02
C TYR A 247 -4.70 7.87 14.76
N LEU A 248 -5.55 8.90 14.84
CA LEU A 248 -5.97 9.66 13.66
C LEU A 248 -5.03 10.85 13.45
N GLU A 249 -4.66 11.08 12.19
CA GLU A 249 -3.95 12.30 11.81
C GLU A 249 -4.93 13.48 11.74
N GLU A 250 -4.47 14.63 12.24
CA GLU A 250 -5.21 15.89 12.17
C GLU A 250 -5.39 16.34 10.70
N GLU A 251 -6.19 17.39 10.48
CA GLU A 251 -6.37 17.91 9.12
C GLU A 251 -5.04 18.35 8.51
N PHE A 252 -4.79 17.89 7.27
CA PHE A 252 -3.60 18.25 6.53
C PHE A 252 -3.61 19.74 6.21
N GLU A 253 -2.60 20.46 6.70
CA GLU A 253 -2.52 21.91 6.59
C GLU A 253 -2.16 22.39 5.17
N MET A 254 -1.60 21.51 4.33
CA MET A 254 -1.16 21.77 2.95
C MET A 254 -0.26 23.01 2.88
N LEU A 255 0.72 23.06 3.78
CA LEU A 255 1.59 24.22 4.03
C LEU A 255 2.33 24.71 2.78
N ASP A 256 2.66 23.81 1.86
CA ASP A 256 3.37 24.12 0.62
C ASP A 256 2.46 24.73 -0.46
N LYS A 257 1.12 24.61 -0.32
CA LYS A 257 0.13 24.98 -1.35
C LYS A 257 -1.10 25.65 -0.74
N ARG A 258 -1.01 26.97 -0.56
CA ARG A 258 -2.08 27.83 -0.03
C ARG A 258 -3.40 27.72 -0.79
N GLU A 259 -3.36 27.41 -2.08
CA GLU A 259 -4.54 27.18 -2.93
C GLU A 259 -5.31 25.91 -2.58
N LEU A 260 -4.65 24.92 -1.97
CA LEU A 260 -5.26 23.65 -1.57
C LEU A 260 -5.77 23.65 -0.13
N GLN A 261 -5.42 24.66 0.67
CA GLN A 261 -5.84 24.78 2.06
C GLN A 261 -7.37 24.90 2.20
N SER A 262 -7.91 24.27 3.24
CA SER A 262 -9.33 24.44 3.57
C SER A 262 -9.59 25.89 3.99
N ARG A 263 -10.54 26.56 3.33
CA ARG A 263 -10.87 27.98 3.61
C ARG A 263 -12.15 28.15 4.43
N ARG A 264 -12.96 27.09 4.56
CA ARG A 264 -14.35 27.19 5.03
C ARG A 264 -14.75 26.15 6.07
N VAL A 265 -14.11 24.98 6.06
CA VAL A 265 -14.51 23.85 6.92
C VAL A 265 -13.30 23.46 7.75
N ASN A 266 -13.41 23.60 9.06
CA ASN A 266 -12.39 23.13 9.99
C ASN A 266 -12.70 21.66 10.30
N ARG A 267 -11.97 20.73 9.68
CA ARG A 267 -12.12 19.30 9.99
C ARG A 267 -11.08 18.95 11.06
N PRO A 268 -11.45 18.22 12.13
CA PRO A 268 -10.48 17.89 13.17
C PRO A 268 -9.48 16.81 12.73
N TYR A 269 -9.85 15.95 11.76
CA TYR A 269 -9.04 14.81 11.33
C TYR A 269 -9.19 14.54 9.82
N GLY A 270 -8.13 14.02 9.21
CA GLY A 270 -8.10 13.58 7.82
C GLY A 270 -8.22 14.72 6.80
N MET A 271 -8.55 14.41 5.55
CA MET A 271 -8.64 15.42 4.50
C MET A 271 -9.87 15.25 3.62
N HIS A 272 -10.38 16.36 3.09
CA HIS A 272 -11.41 16.37 2.05
C HIS A 272 -10.79 16.29 0.66
N MET A 273 -11.33 15.46 -0.23
CA MET A 273 -10.74 15.32 -1.56
C MET A 273 -11.44 16.22 -2.60
N THR A 274 -10.85 17.38 -2.89
CA THR A 274 -11.32 18.27 -3.97
C THR A 274 -10.69 17.93 -5.32
N GLU A 275 -11.26 18.39 -6.43
CA GLU A 275 -10.65 18.18 -7.75
C GLU A 275 -9.22 18.75 -7.84
N ALA A 276 -8.97 19.92 -7.26
CA ALA A 276 -7.63 20.51 -7.21
C ALA A 276 -6.65 19.63 -6.41
N ARG A 277 -7.12 19.04 -5.31
CA ARG A 277 -6.31 18.08 -4.52
C ARG A 277 -6.09 16.78 -5.29
N LYS A 278 -7.05 16.29 -6.08
CA LYS A 278 -6.83 15.14 -6.98
C LYS A 278 -5.77 15.45 -8.04
N ASN A 279 -5.85 16.61 -8.70
CA ASN A 279 -4.87 17.05 -9.69
C ASN A 279 -3.44 17.06 -9.13
N GLN A 280 -3.27 17.60 -7.92
CA GLN A 280 -1.98 17.66 -7.26
C GLN A 280 -1.54 16.28 -6.73
N GLY A 281 -2.47 15.47 -6.25
CA GLY A 281 -2.20 14.11 -5.79
C GLY A 281 -1.69 13.21 -6.92
N GLU A 282 -2.24 13.35 -8.14
CA GLU A 282 -1.73 12.68 -9.34
C GLU A 282 -0.25 13.03 -9.61
N ILE A 283 0.12 14.30 -9.42
CA ILE A 283 1.51 14.77 -9.56
C ILE A 283 2.40 14.15 -8.47
N TYR A 284 1.95 14.13 -7.21
CA TYR A 284 2.73 13.53 -6.13
C TYR A 284 2.95 12.03 -6.33
N ILE A 285 1.93 11.28 -6.75
CA ILE A 285 2.08 9.85 -7.08
C ILE A 285 3.05 9.67 -8.23
N ARG A 286 2.92 10.47 -9.29
CA ARG A 286 3.83 10.43 -10.45
C ARG A 286 5.28 10.65 -10.01
N ASP A 287 5.53 11.66 -9.19
CA ASP A 287 6.87 12.00 -8.75
C ASP A 287 7.43 10.89 -7.85
N TRP A 288 6.64 10.43 -6.86
CA TRP A 288 6.99 9.32 -5.97
C TRP A 288 7.34 8.04 -6.74
N LEU A 289 6.54 7.66 -7.75
CA LEU A 289 6.80 6.47 -8.58
C LEU A 289 8.15 6.52 -9.32
N ASN A 290 8.62 7.73 -9.68
CA ASN A 290 9.88 7.96 -10.39
C ASN A 290 11.06 8.26 -9.46
N GLU A 291 10.85 8.30 -8.15
CA GLU A 291 11.97 8.45 -7.22
C GLU A 291 12.86 7.21 -7.25
N ALA A 292 14.17 7.45 -7.18
CA ALA A 292 15.16 6.40 -7.00
C ALA A 292 15.11 5.84 -5.57
N VAL A 293 15.17 4.52 -5.46
CA VAL A 293 15.36 3.82 -4.19
C VAL A 293 16.84 3.46 -4.07
N ARG A 294 17.42 3.76 -2.90
CA ARG A 294 18.78 3.34 -2.52
C ARG A 294 18.64 2.35 -1.37
N PHE A 295 19.17 1.15 -1.55
CA PHE A 295 19.14 0.10 -0.54
C PHE A 295 20.45 0.06 0.27
N GLU A 296 21.52 0.67 -0.24
CA GLU A 296 22.86 0.71 0.37
C GLU A 296 23.54 2.07 0.08
N GLU A 297 24.74 2.30 0.65
CA GLU A 297 25.62 3.47 0.38
C GLU A 297 26.21 3.44 -1.06
N GLY A 298 25.34 3.32 -2.07
CA GLY A 298 25.71 3.18 -3.46
C GLY A 298 24.75 3.87 -4.44
N GLU A 299 24.88 3.50 -5.72
CA GLU A 299 24.04 4.04 -6.79
C GLU A 299 22.57 3.62 -6.64
N ALA A 300 21.67 4.46 -7.15
CA ALA A 300 20.25 4.16 -7.22
C ALA A 300 20.02 2.84 -7.97
N THR A 301 19.46 1.83 -7.30
CA THR A 301 19.34 0.48 -7.89
C THR A 301 18.03 0.28 -8.64
N MET A 302 16.96 1.01 -8.29
CA MET A 302 15.67 0.94 -8.97
C MET A 302 14.78 2.17 -8.71
N LEU A 303 13.69 2.29 -9.47
CA LEU A 303 12.65 3.28 -9.20
C LEU A 303 11.66 2.75 -8.16
N ARG A 304 10.99 3.66 -7.45
CA ARG A 304 9.98 3.33 -6.44
C ARG A 304 8.86 2.44 -6.97
N LEU A 305 8.43 2.65 -8.21
CA LEU A 305 7.44 1.78 -8.85
C LEU A 305 7.85 0.29 -8.86
N ASN A 306 9.16 0.00 -8.79
CA ASN A 306 9.68 -1.36 -8.77
C ASN A 306 9.54 -2.03 -7.39
N THR A 307 9.25 -1.29 -6.32
CA THR A 307 9.01 -1.85 -4.98
C THR A 307 7.55 -2.23 -4.75
N ILE A 308 6.63 -1.77 -5.60
CA ILE A 308 5.21 -2.16 -5.52
C ILE A 308 5.06 -3.64 -5.86
N LEU A 309 4.43 -4.39 -4.96
CA LEU A 309 4.17 -5.83 -5.10
C LEU A 309 2.71 -6.18 -5.31
N ASP A 310 1.79 -5.27 -5.00
CA ASP A 310 0.36 -5.47 -5.21
C ASP A 310 0.02 -5.34 -6.72
N PRO A 311 -0.31 -6.45 -7.41
CA PRO A 311 -0.71 -6.40 -8.82
C PRO A 311 -2.03 -5.64 -9.03
N ALA A 312 -2.93 -5.57 -8.05
CA ALA A 312 -4.16 -4.81 -8.16
C ALA A 312 -3.86 -3.30 -8.12
N LEU A 313 -3.00 -2.83 -7.21
CA LEU A 313 -2.54 -1.44 -7.20
C LEU A 313 -1.85 -1.06 -8.53
N LEU A 314 -0.99 -1.93 -9.07
CA LEU A 314 -0.34 -1.68 -10.36
C LEU A 314 -1.36 -1.59 -11.51
N GLN A 315 -2.38 -2.46 -11.50
CA GLN A 315 -3.46 -2.41 -12.49
C GLN A 315 -4.29 -1.13 -12.37
N GLU A 316 -4.63 -0.72 -11.16
CA GLU A 316 -5.31 0.54 -10.89
C GLU A 316 -4.48 1.71 -11.41
N LEU A 317 -3.18 1.81 -11.08
CA LEU A 317 -2.29 2.86 -11.58
C LEU A 317 -2.17 2.90 -13.12
N ILE A 318 -2.20 1.74 -13.79
CA ILE A 318 -2.15 1.67 -15.27
C ILE A 318 -3.46 2.20 -15.88
N LYS A 319 -4.60 1.78 -15.31
CA LYS A 319 -5.95 2.07 -15.80
C LYS A 319 -6.52 3.38 -15.26
N PHE A 320 -5.85 4.00 -14.29
CA PHE A 320 -6.33 5.16 -13.56
C PHE A 320 -6.82 6.24 -14.51
N ASN A 321 -8.03 6.69 -14.23
CA ASN A 321 -8.72 7.80 -14.83
C ASN A 321 -9.64 8.40 -13.74
N ARG A 322 -10.39 9.46 -14.06
CA ARG A 322 -11.30 10.11 -13.10
C ARG A 322 -12.66 9.41 -12.99
N ASP A 323 -12.90 8.42 -13.83
CA ASP A 323 -14.18 7.76 -14.04
C ASP A 323 -14.05 6.27 -13.69
N GLY A 324 -14.22 5.94 -12.41
CA GLY A 324 -14.18 4.56 -11.97
C GLY A 324 -13.85 4.42 -10.51
N ASN A 325 -13.63 3.17 -10.13
CA ASN A 325 -13.25 2.82 -8.77
C ASN A 325 -11.78 2.44 -8.71
N PHE A 326 -10.98 3.20 -7.95
CA PHE A 326 -9.53 3.05 -7.82
C PHE A 326 -9.11 3.26 -6.36
N ASP A 327 -9.74 2.51 -5.46
CA ASP A 327 -9.62 2.69 -4.00
C ASP A 327 -8.15 2.66 -3.53
N ARG A 328 -7.29 1.79 -4.10
CA ARG A 328 -5.87 1.71 -3.71
C ARG A 328 -5.09 2.93 -4.17
N VAL A 329 -5.40 3.47 -5.36
CA VAL A 329 -4.77 4.70 -5.86
C VAL A 329 -5.20 5.91 -5.02
N MET A 330 -6.46 5.96 -4.60
CA MET A 330 -6.96 6.99 -3.70
C MET A 330 -6.29 6.91 -2.33
N ALA A 331 -6.19 5.72 -1.73
CA ALA A 331 -5.44 5.50 -0.48
C ALA A 331 -3.96 5.92 -0.61
N LEU A 332 -3.32 5.59 -1.75
CA LEU A 332 -1.96 6.05 -2.05
C LEU A 332 -1.88 7.57 -2.15
N MET A 333 -2.88 8.22 -2.75
CA MET A 333 -2.94 9.68 -2.85
C MET A 333 -2.99 10.34 -1.47
N ILE A 334 -3.82 9.82 -0.56
CA ILE A 334 -3.87 10.27 0.84
C ILE A 334 -2.50 10.08 1.51
N ALA A 335 -1.87 8.92 1.32
CA ALA A 335 -0.54 8.67 1.86
C ALA A 335 0.51 9.68 1.35
N MET A 336 0.44 10.08 0.07
CA MET A 336 1.36 11.06 -0.51
C MET A 336 1.19 12.44 0.12
N TYR A 337 -0.05 12.89 0.33
CA TYR A 337 -0.31 14.12 1.08
C TYR A 337 0.25 14.06 2.49
N TYR A 338 0.01 12.95 3.19
CA TYR A 338 0.48 12.78 4.54
C TYR A 338 2.02 12.82 4.64
N LEU A 339 2.72 12.16 3.71
CA LEU A 339 4.18 12.25 3.64
C LEU A 339 4.69 13.68 3.42
N LYS A 340 3.97 14.49 2.63
CA LYS A 340 4.31 15.90 2.42
C LYS A 340 4.11 16.74 3.67
N GLU A 341 3.01 16.54 4.40
CA GLU A 341 2.79 17.19 5.71
C GLU A 341 3.92 16.88 6.67
N LEU A 342 4.27 15.59 6.83
CA LEU A 342 5.32 15.16 7.74
C LEU A 342 6.71 15.69 7.34
N HIS A 343 6.98 15.84 6.05
CA HIS A 343 8.20 16.46 5.56
C HIS A 343 8.25 17.96 5.90
N ASN A 344 7.16 18.67 5.64
CA ASN A 344 7.08 20.12 5.89
C ASN A 344 7.12 20.44 7.39
N ALA A 345 6.46 19.63 8.23
CA ALA A 345 6.44 19.79 9.68
C ALA A 345 7.84 19.62 10.32
N GLN A 346 8.73 18.81 9.72
CA GLN A 346 10.12 18.69 10.15
C GLN A 346 10.96 19.93 9.79
N VAL A 347 10.60 20.64 8.73
CA VAL A 347 11.34 21.81 8.22
C VAL A 347 10.90 23.11 8.91
N ALA A 348 9.65 23.19 9.37
CA ALA A 348 9.19 24.33 10.16
C ALA A 348 9.83 24.33 11.56
N PRO A 349 10.30 25.48 12.09
CA PRO A 349 10.77 25.55 13.46
C PRO A 349 9.63 25.11 14.39
N ARG A 350 9.91 24.14 15.28
CA ARG A 350 8.98 23.72 16.34
C ARG A 350 8.38 24.98 16.97
N ARG A 351 7.11 25.27 16.72
CA ARG A 351 6.39 26.28 17.49
C ARG A 351 6.53 25.86 18.95
N LYS A 352 7.09 26.75 19.78
CA LYS A 352 7.16 26.54 21.23
C LYS A 352 5.76 26.09 21.70
N SER A 353 5.67 24.97 22.40
CA SER A 353 4.38 24.44 22.82
C SER A 353 3.66 25.49 23.64
N ALA A 354 2.40 25.80 23.30
CA ALA A 354 1.56 26.72 24.06
C ALA A 354 1.37 26.29 25.54
N HIS A 355 1.70 25.04 25.89
CA HIS A 355 1.73 24.56 27.27
C HIS A 355 2.78 25.26 28.14
N ALA A 356 3.91 25.70 27.59
CA ALA A 356 4.91 26.46 28.34
C ALA A 356 4.39 27.86 28.70
N ASP A 357 3.58 28.45 27.81
CA ASP A 357 2.94 29.77 27.99
C ASP A 357 1.65 29.71 28.82
N PHE A 358 1.14 28.51 29.16
CA PHE A 358 -0.08 28.35 29.96
C PHE A 358 0.18 28.61 31.44
N PHE A 359 1.31 28.10 31.97
CA PHE A 359 1.70 28.24 33.37
C PHE A 359 2.41 29.57 33.68
N SER A 360 2.78 30.34 32.66
CA SER A 360 3.41 31.66 32.82
C SER A 360 2.41 32.82 32.82
N ARG A 361 1.11 32.54 32.94
CA ARG A 361 0.05 33.56 32.99
C ARG A 361 -0.14 34.03 34.43
N ASP A 362 -0.46 35.32 34.59
CA ASP A 362 -0.64 36.03 35.89
C ASP A 362 -1.62 35.38 36.89
N LEU A 363 -2.38 34.36 36.47
CA LEU A 363 -3.23 33.55 37.36
C LEU A 363 -2.45 32.50 38.18
N PHE A 364 -1.18 32.25 37.85
CA PHE A 364 -0.34 31.21 38.46
C PHE A 364 1.00 31.72 39.02
N ILE A 365 1.18 33.04 39.15
CA ILE A 365 2.35 33.69 39.80
C ILE A 365 1.92 34.34 41.11
#